data_AF-A0A3N8CUF4-F1
#
_entry.id   AF-A0A3N8CUF4-F1
#
_cell.length_a   1.000
_cell.length_b   1.000
_cell.length_c   1.000
_cell.angle_alpha   90.00
_cell.angle_beta   90.00
_cell.angle_gamma   90.00
#
_symmetry.space_group_name_H-M   'P 1'
#
loop_
_entity.id
_entity.type
_entity.pdbx_description
1 polymer ?
#
loop_
_entity_poly.entity_id
_entity_poly.type
_entity_poly.pdbx_seq_one_letter_code
_entity_poly.pdbx_strand_id
1 'polypeptide(L)' 'FGLARSSNTTPVVVMRFESETQEGLARIQADFRRVLTAAKPDVKLPF' A
#
# COMPACT_ATOMS: atom_id res chain seq x y z
N PHE A 1 -6.66 7.37 5.19
CA PHE A 1 -5.75 7.74 4.08
C PHE A 1 -4.73 6.62 3.85
N GLY A 2 -4.01 6.65 2.72
CA GLY A 2 -2.87 5.76 2.44
C GLY A 2 -1.65 6.57 2.00
N LEU A 3 -0.47 6.18 2.45
CA LEU A 3 0.81 6.80 2.10
C LEU A 3 1.76 5.71 1.60
N ALA A 4 2.45 5.97 0.49
CA ALA A 4 3.60 5.21 0.03
C ALA A 4 4.77 6.16 -0.21
N ARG A 5 5.96 5.81 0.27
CA ARG A 5 7.19 6.59 0.04
C ARG A 5 8.40 5.68 -0.04
N SER A 6 9.43 6.14 -0.75
CA SER A 6 10.74 5.50 -0.68
C SER A 6 11.33 5.63 0.74
N SER A 7 11.93 4.56 1.22
CA SER A 7 12.78 4.61 2.42
C SER A 7 14.04 5.42 2.12
N ASN A 8 14.53 6.15 3.12
CA ASN A 8 15.72 7.00 2.98
C ASN A 8 17.01 6.21 3.25
N THR A 9 16.92 5.03 3.85
CA THR A 9 18.08 4.26 4.33
C THR A 9 18.13 2.83 3.80
N THR A 10 17.03 2.34 3.21
CA THR A 10 16.94 0.98 2.65
C THR A 10 16.23 1.02 1.31
N PRO A 11 16.52 0.10 0.37
CA PRO A 11 15.95 0.11 -0.98
C PRO A 11 14.54 -0.51 -0.99
N VAL A 12 13.64 0.04 -0.17
CA VAL A 12 12.25 -0.43 -0.04
C VAL A 12 11.27 0.74 -0.11
N VAL A 13 10.03 0.45 -0.50
CA VAL A 13 8.91 1.38 -0.36
C VAL A 13 8.19 1.06 0.95
N VAL A 14 7.99 2.07 1.78
CA VAL A 14 7.26 1.96 3.05
C VAL A 14 5.84 2.47 2.84
N MET A 15 4.86 1.74 3.39
CA MET A 15 3.45 2.07 3.28
C MET A 15 2.79 2.19 4.66
N ARG A 16 1.88 3.15 4.80
CA ARG A 16 1.03 3.31 5.99
C ARG A 16 -0.42 3.55 5.56
N PHE A 17 -1.34 2.85 6.21
CA PHE A 17 -2.78 2.98 5.98
C PHE A 17 -3.48 3.29 7.29
N GLU A 18 -4.49 4.16 7.24
CA GLU A 18 -5.26 4.56 8.41
C GLU A 18 -6.71 4.82 8.00
N SER A 19 -7.65 4.38 8.81
CA SER A 19 -9.07 4.63 8.66
C SER A 19 -9.74 4.53 10.02
N GLU A 20 -10.88 5.20 10.16
CA GLU A 20 -11.70 5.14 11.38
C GLU A 20 -12.41 3.78 11.52
N THR A 21 -12.53 3.02 10.43
CA THR A 21 -13.17 1.70 10.44
C THR A 21 -12.33 0.65 9.71
N GLN A 22 -12.55 -0.62 10.06
CA GLN A 22 -11.86 -1.74 9.44
C GLN A 22 -12.24 -1.87 7.95
N GLU A 23 -13.49 -1.58 7.60
CA GLU A 23 -13.97 -1.59 6.22
C GLU A 23 -13.30 -0.49 5.38
N GLY A 24 -13.10 0.69 5.97
CA GLY A 24 -12.39 1.78 5.30
C GLY A 24 -10.91 1.46 5.10
N LEU A 25 -10.27 0.83 6.09
CA LEU A 25 -8.88 0.38 5.99
C LEU A 25 -8.71 -0.65 4.86
N ALA A 26 -9.60 -1.64 4.79
CA ALA A 26 -9.60 -2.67 3.74
C ALA A 26 -9.80 -2.07 2.34
N ARG A 27 -10.68 -1.08 2.18
CA ARG A 27 -10.89 -0.37 0.90
C ARG A 27 -9.62 0.34 0.44
N ILE A 28 -8.95 1.07 1.33
CA ILE A 28 -7.71 1.78 1.00
C ILE A 28 -6.61 0.79 0.58
N GLN A 29 -6.45 -0.31 1.32
CA GLN A 29 -5.49 -1.37 0.96
C GLN A 29 -5.81 -1.99 -0.40
N ALA A 30 -7.08 -2.27 -0.70
CA ALA A 30 -7.51 -2.84 -1.97
C ALA A 30 -7.19 -1.90 -3.16
N ASP A 31 -7.42 -0.60 -3.00
CA ASP A 31 -7.08 0.40 -4.03
C ASP A 31 -5.57 0.46 -4.30
N PHE A 32 -4.75 0.44 -3.24
CA PHE A 32 -3.30 0.38 -3.40
C PHE A 32 -2.85 -0.92 -4.07
N ARG A 33 -3.43 -2.07 -3.69
CA ARG A 33 -3.13 -3.36 -4.34
C ARG A 33 -3.40 -3.29 -5.84
N ARG A 34 -4.56 -2.75 -6.24
CA ARG A 34 -4.95 -2.63 -7.65
C ARG A 34 -3.97 -1.78 -8.44
N VAL A 35 -3.57 -0.62 -7.93
CA VAL A 35 -2.62 0.27 -8.63
C VAL A 35 -1.22 -0.32 -8.68
N LEU A 36 -0.72 -0.90 -7.58
CA LEU A 36 0.62 -1.46 -7.51
C LEU A 36 0.78 -2.70 -8.38
N THR A 37 -0.22 -3.58 -8.42
CA THR A 37 -0.21 -4.75 -9.31
C THR A 37 -0.34 -4.35 -10.78
N ALA A 38 -1.07 -3.29 -11.11
CA ALA A 38 -1.09 -2.76 -12.48
C ALA A 38 0.29 -2.27 -12.93
N ALA A 39 1.04 -1.62 -12.03
CA ALA A 39 2.39 -1.13 -12.32
C ALA A 39 3.47 -2.23 -12.28
N LYS A 40 3.31 -3.22 -11.40
CA LYS A 40 4.20 -4.37 -11.23
C LYS A 40 3.37 -5.63 -10.94
N PRO A 41 2.95 -6.37 -11.97
CA PRO A 41 2.05 -7.52 -11.84
C PRO A 41 2.49 -8.58 -10.82
N ASP A 42 3.78 -8.86 -10.76
CA ASP A 42 4.33 -9.91 -9.89
C ASP A 42 4.72 -9.42 -8.48
N VAL A 43 4.26 -8.23 -8.08
CA VAL A 43 4.59 -7.68 -6.76
C VAL A 43 3.89 -8.44 -5.64
N LYS A 44 4.67 -8.95 -4.68
CA LYS A 44 4.14 -9.50 -3.43
C LYS A 44 3.94 -8.37 -2.44
N LEU A 45 2.69 -8.09 -2.08
CA LEU A 45 2.33 -7.05 -1.12
C LEU A 45 2.12 -7.67 0.27
N PRO A 46 2.78 -7.18 1.32
CA PRO A 46 2.73 -7.75 2.67
C PRO A 46 1.57 -7.20 3.52
N PHE A 47 0.45 -6.88 2.87
CA PHE A 47 -0.80 -6.40 3.46
C PHE A 47 -1.96 -6.92 2.61
#